data_AF-A0A6I4YHY8-F1
#
_entry.id   AF-A0A6I4YHY8-F1
#
_cell.length_a   1.000
_cell.length_b   1.000
_cell.length_c   1.000
_cell.angle_alpha   90.00
_cell.angle_beta   90.00
_cell.angle_gamma   90.00
#
_symmetry.space_group_name_H-M   'P 1'
#
loop_
_entity.id
_entity.type
_entity.pdbx_description
1 polymer ?
#
loop_
_entity_poly.entity_id
_entity_poly.type
_entity_poly.pdbx_seq_one_letter_code
_entity_poly.pdbx_strand_id
1 'polypeptide(L)'
;MTPNPPATLESVERLEQTLGLELPAPVRDLYLTLDGLDGPQREVMWCRLLDLSDIAPALNDLNAPLHELAPSLVNYGIPLFNDGGDNYLVFTLLPECPGRLVYSTAGDDFSPEVMFRNLHEPFFAHWHGGELILPQGYTAQPEPTTADALARQACLQRAQHATEYEAHFFQSLAAGLTPSR
;
A
#
# COMPACT_ATOMS: atom_id res chain seq x y z
N MET A 1 6.41 -14.37 15.45
CA MET A 1 5.07 -14.35 14.84
C MET A 1 4.83 -15.67 14.14
N THR A 2 3.58 -16.03 13.91
CA THR A 2 3.22 -17.27 13.23
C THR A 2 2.36 -16.94 12.01
N PRO A 3 2.67 -17.46 10.82
CA PRO A 3 1.78 -17.33 9.67
C PRO A 3 0.38 -17.86 9.98
N ASN A 4 -0.63 -17.06 9.67
CA ASN A 4 -2.01 -17.51 9.70
C ASN A 4 -2.23 -18.55 8.59
N PRO A 5 -3.19 -19.48 8.74
CA PRO A 5 -3.60 -20.34 7.62
C PRO A 5 -4.06 -19.46 6.45
N PRO A 6 -3.87 -19.88 5.19
CA PRO A 6 -4.34 -19.11 4.04
C PRO A 6 -5.84 -18.86 4.10
N ALA A 7 -6.27 -17.71 3.57
CA ALA A 7 -7.69 -17.40 3.47
C ALA A 7 -8.38 -18.38 2.52
N THR A 8 -9.66 -18.64 2.77
CA THR A 8 -10.49 -19.39 1.81
C THR A 8 -10.98 -18.47 0.70
N LEU A 9 -11.29 -19.05 -0.46
CA LEU A 9 -11.91 -18.31 -1.57
C LEU A 9 -13.19 -17.61 -1.13
N GLU A 10 -14.01 -18.28 -0.30
CA GLU A 10 -15.25 -17.72 0.24
C GLU A 10 -15.00 -16.49 1.13
N SER A 11 -13.96 -16.52 1.97
CA SER A 11 -13.60 -15.37 2.81
C SER A 11 -13.16 -14.17 1.97
N VAL A 12 -12.39 -14.41 0.89
CA VAL A 12 -12.00 -13.37 -0.06
C VAL A 12 -13.23 -12.77 -0.76
N GLU A 13 -14.11 -13.60 -1.29
CA GLU A 13 -15.33 -13.16 -1.97
C GLU A 13 -16.25 -12.35 -1.03
N ARG A 14 -16.29 -12.72 0.26
CA ARG A 14 -17.03 -11.96 1.28
C ARG A 14 -16.42 -10.58 1.53
N LEU A 15 -15.10 -10.47 1.55
CA LEU A 15 -14.43 -9.17 1.64
C LEU A 15 -14.74 -8.33 0.39
N GLU A 16 -14.62 -8.91 -0.81
CA GLU A 16 -14.94 -8.23 -2.09
C GLU A 16 -16.36 -7.66 -2.10
N GLN A 17 -17.34 -8.44 -1.61
CA GLN A 17 -18.73 -7.98 -1.45
C GLN A 17 -18.85 -6.85 -0.44
N THR A 18 -18.09 -6.91 0.65
CA THR A 18 -18.09 -5.89 1.71
C THR A 18 -17.50 -4.57 1.22
N LEU A 19 -16.43 -4.64 0.44
CA LEU A 19 -15.75 -3.49 -0.15
C LEU A 19 -16.47 -2.95 -1.40
N GLY A 20 -17.34 -3.75 -2.01
CA GLY A 20 -17.97 -3.44 -3.29
C GLY A 20 -16.99 -3.41 -4.46
N LEU A 21 -15.87 -4.12 -4.36
CA LEU A 21 -14.81 -4.19 -5.38
C LEU A 21 -14.22 -5.60 -5.45
N GLU A 22 -13.86 -6.04 -6.66
CA GLU A 22 -13.05 -7.26 -6.84
C GLU A 22 -11.59 -6.97 -6.50
N LEU A 23 -10.95 -7.81 -5.68
CA LEU A 23 -9.55 -7.64 -5.35
C LEU A 23 -8.69 -7.91 -6.59
N PRO A 24 -7.67 -7.08 -6.86
CA PRO A 24 -6.70 -7.37 -7.92
C PRO A 24 -6.06 -8.74 -7.72
N ALA A 25 -5.83 -9.48 -8.82
CA ALA A 25 -5.30 -10.85 -8.76
C ALA A 25 -4.04 -11.00 -7.85
N PRO A 26 -3.05 -10.08 -7.88
CA PRO A 26 -1.90 -10.18 -6.97
C PRO A 26 -2.27 -10.10 -5.47
N VAL A 27 -3.30 -9.34 -5.12
CA VAL A 27 -3.80 -9.23 -3.73
C VAL A 27 -4.59 -10.48 -3.36
N ARG A 28 -5.41 -11.00 -4.28
CA ARG A 28 -6.14 -12.26 -4.10
C ARG A 28 -5.19 -13.42 -3.87
N ASP A 29 -4.15 -13.54 -4.70
CA ASP A 29 -3.13 -14.59 -4.60
C ASP A 29 -2.33 -14.50 -3.30
N LEU A 30 -2.06 -13.28 -2.82
CA LEU A 30 -1.42 -13.05 -1.52
C LEU A 30 -2.24 -13.69 -0.39
N TYR A 31 -3.52 -13.35 -0.27
CA TYR A 31 -4.38 -13.85 0.81
C TYR A 31 -4.72 -15.34 0.70
N LEU A 32 -4.83 -15.86 -0.51
CA LEU A 32 -4.97 -17.30 -0.75
C LEU A 32 -3.68 -18.09 -0.44
N THR A 33 -2.56 -17.39 -0.21
CA THR A 33 -1.28 -17.98 0.19
C THR A 33 -0.97 -17.74 1.68
N LEU A 34 -1.30 -16.56 2.21
CA LEU A 34 -0.97 -16.12 3.56
C LEU A 34 -1.96 -15.05 4.05
N ASP A 35 -2.73 -15.37 5.10
CA ASP A 35 -3.74 -14.47 5.67
C ASP A 35 -3.21 -13.64 6.86
N GLY A 36 -2.10 -12.94 6.65
CA GLY A 36 -1.45 -12.18 7.72
C GLY A 36 -0.62 -13.03 8.68
N LEU A 37 -0.23 -12.41 9.80
CA LEU A 37 0.75 -12.94 10.75
C LEU A 37 0.29 -12.79 12.20
N ASP A 38 -0.06 -13.88 12.87
CA ASP A 38 -0.41 -13.87 14.29
C ASP A 38 0.79 -13.55 15.20
N GLY A 39 0.52 -12.75 16.24
CA GLY A 39 1.44 -12.48 17.35
C GLY A 39 1.54 -11.01 17.74
N PRO A 40 2.19 -10.71 18.88
CA PRO A 40 2.39 -9.33 19.32
C PRO A 40 3.26 -8.58 18.32
N GLN A 41 2.83 -7.37 17.96
CA GLN A 41 3.62 -6.44 17.17
C GLN A 41 4.85 -6.04 17.97
N ARG A 42 6.03 -6.17 17.35
CA ARG A 42 7.33 -5.87 17.98
C ARG A 42 7.94 -4.65 17.31
N GLU A 43 8.64 -3.85 18.11
CA GLU A 43 9.18 -2.51 17.78
C GLU A 43 10.11 -2.45 16.55
N VAL A 44 10.59 -3.59 16.04
CA VAL A 44 11.59 -3.68 14.95
C VAL A 44 10.97 -3.97 13.58
N MET A 45 9.65 -4.20 13.50
CA MET A 45 8.97 -4.41 12.23
C MET A 45 8.52 -3.09 11.62
N TRP A 46 8.87 -2.86 10.35
CA TRP A 46 8.43 -1.67 9.64
C TRP A 46 6.94 -1.74 9.24
N CYS A 47 6.45 -2.90 8.75
CA CYS A 47 5.01 -3.16 8.60
C CYS A 47 4.68 -4.66 8.74
N ARG A 48 3.53 -4.99 9.35
CA ARG A 48 2.93 -6.33 9.42
C ARG A 48 1.86 -6.48 8.32
N LEU A 49 1.83 -7.62 7.63
CA LEU A 49 0.71 -7.98 6.74
C LEU A 49 -0.58 -8.08 7.55
N LEU A 50 -1.57 -7.28 7.18
CA LEU A 50 -2.90 -7.29 7.77
C LEU A 50 -3.60 -8.61 7.47
N ASP A 51 -4.35 -9.09 8.45
CA ASP A 51 -5.25 -10.22 8.27
C ASP A 51 -6.40 -9.76 7.35
N LEU A 52 -6.98 -10.66 6.57
CA LEU A 52 -8.04 -10.34 5.60
C LEU A 52 -9.24 -9.67 6.28
N SER A 53 -9.53 -10.03 7.53
CA SER A 53 -10.60 -9.42 8.33
C SER A 53 -10.35 -7.95 8.67
N ASP A 54 -9.08 -7.52 8.69
CA ASP A 54 -8.68 -6.17 9.11
C ASP A 54 -8.65 -5.18 7.94
N ILE A 55 -8.78 -5.67 6.70
CA ILE A 55 -8.74 -4.83 5.51
C ILE A 55 -9.87 -3.81 5.47
N ALA A 56 -11.11 -4.21 5.77
CA ALA A 56 -12.23 -3.28 5.77
C ALA A 56 -12.11 -2.20 6.87
N PRO A 57 -11.80 -2.54 8.14
CA PRO A 57 -11.45 -1.55 9.16
C PRO A 57 -10.31 -0.61 8.75
N ALA A 58 -9.19 -1.16 8.24
CA ALA A 58 -8.03 -0.37 7.83
C ALA A 58 -8.35 0.58 6.66
N LEU A 59 -9.19 0.14 5.71
CA LEU A 59 -9.61 0.97 4.60
C LEU A 59 -10.50 2.15 5.07
N ASN A 60 -11.38 1.91 6.05
CA ASN A 60 -12.18 2.98 6.64
C ASN A 60 -11.31 4.02 7.34
N ASP A 61 -10.31 3.55 8.09
CA ASP A 61 -9.34 4.41 8.77
C ASP A 61 -8.52 5.25 7.77
N LEU A 62 -7.94 4.61 6.76
CA LEU A 62 -7.21 5.27 5.67
C LEU A 62 -8.07 6.31 4.92
N ASN A 63 -9.35 6.04 4.71
CA ASN A 63 -10.26 6.93 3.97
C ASN A 63 -10.81 8.08 4.79
N ALA A 64 -10.79 8.00 6.13
CA ALA A 64 -11.42 8.98 7.01
C ALA A 64 -11.03 10.43 6.68
N PRO A 65 -9.73 10.81 6.57
CA PRO A 65 -9.35 12.17 6.19
C PRO A 65 -9.66 12.51 4.72
N LEU A 66 -9.69 11.52 3.83
CA LEU A 66 -9.88 11.72 2.39
C LEU A 66 -11.30 12.20 2.06
N HIS A 67 -12.30 11.78 2.84
CA HIS A 67 -13.69 12.14 2.60
C HIS A 67 -13.95 13.65 2.58
N GLU A 68 -13.15 14.45 3.31
CA GLU A 68 -13.28 15.90 3.35
C GLU A 68 -12.23 16.59 2.49
N LEU A 69 -10.97 16.12 2.56
CA LEU A 69 -9.82 16.84 2.02
C LEU A 69 -9.52 16.46 0.55
N ALA A 70 -9.75 15.21 0.18
CA ALA A 70 -9.49 14.70 -1.17
C ALA A 70 -10.48 13.60 -1.58
N PRO A 71 -11.77 13.92 -1.79
CA PRO A 71 -12.81 12.90 -1.99
C PRO A 71 -12.57 12.00 -3.22
N SER A 72 -11.83 12.48 -4.23
CA SER A 72 -11.49 11.66 -5.40
C SER A 72 -10.44 10.58 -5.12
N LEU A 73 -9.77 10.64 -3.96
CA LEU A 73 -8.81 9.64 -3.49
C LEU A 73 -9.43 8.62 -2.53
N VAL A 74 -10.71 8.74 -2.16
CA VAL A 74 -11.38 7.69 -1.37
C VAL A 74 -11.29 6.36 -2.13
N ASN A 75 -10.82 5.31 -1.46
CA ASN A 75 -10.54 4.00 -2.05
C ASN A 75 -9.47 4.02 -3.15
N TYR A 76 -8.48 4.93 -3.09
CA TYR A 76 -7.37 4.93 -4.06
C TYR A 76 -6.52 3.66 -4.04
N GLY A 77 -6.62 2.86 -2.97
CA GLY A 77 -5.85 1.63 -2.80
C GLY A 77 -6.39 0.75 -1.67
N ILE A 78 -5.77 -0.43 -1.54
CA ILE A 78 -6.08 -1.43 -0.52
C ILE A 78 -4.93 -1.44 0.50
N PRO A 79 -5.14 -1.10 1.79
CA PRO A 79 -4.10 -1.21 2.80
C PRO A 79 -3.77 -2.69 3.01
N LEU A 80 -2.51 -3.08 2.83
CA LEU A 80 -2.08 -4.47 2.97
C LEU A 80 -1.20 -4.67 4.20
N PHE A 81 -0.36 -3.70 4.53
CA PHE A 81 0.50 -3.79 5.71
C PHE A 81 0.31 -2.58 6.62
N ASN A 82 0.52 -2.74 7.92
CA ASN A 82 0.42 -1.69 8.92
C ASN A 82 1.69 -1.64 9.79
N ASP A 83 2.17 -0.45 10.12
CA ASP A 83 3.39 -0.24 10.93
C ASP A 83 3.17 -0.39 12.44
N GLY A 84 1.91 -0.51 12.88
CA GLY A 84 1.52 -0.60 14.29
C GLY A 84 1.02 0.69 14.90
N GLY A 85 1.03 1.76 14.12
CA GLY A 85 0.24 2.96 14.35
C GLY A 85 -0.78 3.13 13.23
N ASP A 86 -0.93 4.37 12.79
CA ASP A 86 -1.95 4.78 11.83
C ASP A 86 -1.41 4.83 10.38
N ASN A 87 -0.32 4.10 10.08
CA ASN A 87 0.29 4.12 8.75
C ASN A 87 0.19 2.77 8.05
N TYR A 88 0.08 2.82 6.72
CA TYR A 88 -0.17 1.65 5.89
C TYR A 88 0.76 1.59 4.68
N LEU A 89 1.16 0.38 4.29
CA LEU A 89 1.58 0.12 2.91
C LEU A 89 0.35 -0.27 2.11
N VAL A 90 0.02 0.55 1.12
CA VAL A 90 -1.22 0.50 0.36
C VAL A 90 -0.93 0.04 -1.07
N PHE A 91 -1.65 -0.98 -1.52
CA PHE A 91 -1.67 -1.40 -2.92
C PHE A 91 -2.55 -0.46 -3.73
N THR A 92 -1.95 0.31 -4.62
CA THR A 92 -2.63 1.37 -5.36
C THR A 92 -3.53 0.82 -6.46
N LEU A 93 -4.77 1.28 -6.49
CA LEU A 93 -5.75 1.04 -7.56
C LEU A 93 -5.81 2.20 -8.57
N LEU A 94 -5.05 3.27 -8.33
CA LEU A 94 -5.00 4.45 -9.18
C LEU A 94 -4.52 4.12 -10.61
N PRO A 95 -5.18 4.65 -11.66
CA PRO A 95 -4.74 4.47 -13.05
C PRO A 95 -3.34 5.02 -13.35
N GLU A 96 -2.89 6.04 -12.60
CA GLU A 96 -1.59 6.68 -12.79
C GLU A 96 -0.43 5.77 -12.35
N CYS A 97 -0.67 4.88 -11.39
CA CYS A 97 0.38 4.05 -10.79
C CYS A 97 -0.12 2.67 -10.34
N PRO A 98 -0.89 1.93 -11.15
CA PRO A 98 -1.62 0.75 -10.69
C PRO A 98 -0.67 -0.34 -10.17
N GLY A 99 -1.07 -0.94 -9.06
CA GLY A 99 -0.40 -2.08 -8.44
C GLY A 99 0.94 -1.78 -7.75
N ARG A 100 1.30 -0.51 -7.57
CA ARG A 100 2.42 -0.11 -6.72
C ARG A 100 2.05 -0.22 -5.24
N LEU A 101 3.06 -0.33 -4.40
CA LEU A 101 2.91 -0.19 -2.95
C LEU A 101 3.42 1.17 -2.52
N VAL A 102 2.56 1.92 -1.84
CA VAL A 102 2.88 3.24 -1.32
C VAL A 102 2.75 3.24 0.20
N TYR A 103 3.71 3.84 0.89
CA TYR A 103 3.57 4.14 2.30
C TYR A 103 2.69 5.38 2.44
N SER A 104 1.57 5.22 3.13
CA SER A 104 0.58 6.27 3.35
C SER A 104 0.32 6.38 4.83
N THR A 105 0.36 7.60 5.34
CA THR A 105 -0.16 7.89 6.67
C THR A 105 -1.69 8.01 6.59
N ALA A 106 -2.43 7.54 7.59
CA ALA A 106 -3.84 7.88 7.75
C ALA A 106 -4.04 9.31 8.31
N GLY A 107 -2.96 10.05 8.55
CA GLY A 107 -2.98 11.45 8.94
C GLY A 107 -3.09 12.43 7.76
N ASP A 108 -3.20 13.70 8.10
CA ASP A 108 -3.49 14.81 7.17
C ASP A 108 -2.29 15.27 6.32
N ASP A 109 -1.20 14.50 6.21
CA ASP A 109 0.01 14.96 5.51
C ASP A 109 -0.03 14.77 3.99
N PHE A 110 -0.94 13.91 3.48
CA PHE A 110 -1.14 13.59 2.06
C PHE A 110 0.15 13.38 1.26
N SER A 111 1.19 12.82 1.88
CA SER A 111 2.53 12.71 1.31
C SER A 111 2.94 11.24 1.12
N PRO A 112 2.27 10.47 0.23
CA PRO A 112 2.61 9.07 0.04
C PRO A 112 4.00 8.89 -0.57
N GLU A 113 4.72 7.88 -0.09
CA GLU A 113 6.02 7.49 -0.63
C GLU A 113 5.90 6.16 -1.38
N VAL A 114 6.38 6.09 -2.62
CA VAL A 114 6.40 4.81 -3.36
C VAL A 114 7.50 3.93 -2.77
N MET A 115 7.08 2.80 -2.19
CA MET A 115 8.00 1.87 -1.56
C MET A 115 8.26 0.64 -2.40
N PHE A 116 7.33 0.19 -3.26
CA PHE A 116 7.59 -0.92 -4.18
C PHE A 116 6.85 -0.72 -5.51
N ARG A 117 7.44 -1.19 -6.62
CA ARG A 117 6.86 -1.19 -7.97
C ARG A 117 5.68 -2.14 -8.10
N ASN A 118 5.68 -3.24 -7.35
CA ASN A 118 4.58 -4.19 -7.24
C ASN A 118 4.80 -5.18 -6.09
N LEU A 119 3.79 -5.99 -5.79
CA LEU A 119 3.82 -7.02 -4.73
C LEU A 119 4.88 -8.12 -4.93
N HIS A 120 5.33 -8.35 -6.17
CA HIS A 120 6.33 -9.38 -6.48
C HIS A 120 7.75 -8.83 -6.47
N GLU A 121 7.94 -7.53 -6.23
CA GLU A 121 9.26 -6.96 -6.18
C GLU A 121 10.05 -7.57 -5.01
N PRO A 122 11.22 -8.18 -5.28
CA PRO A 122 12.01 -8.76 -4.22
C PRO A 122 12.52 -7.66 -3.31
N PHE A 123 12.07 -7.68 -2.07
CA PHE A 123 12.68 -6.93 -0.99
C PHE A 123 13.57 -7.88 -0.19
N PHE A 124 14.65 -7.35 0.39
CA PHE A 124 15.36 -8.11 1.39
C PHE A 124 14.42 -8.27 2.57
N ALA A 125 14.12 -9.50 2.95
CA ALA A 125 13.42 -9.80 4.18
C ALA A 125 14.28 -10.80 4.91
N HIS A 126 14.65 -10.52 6.15
CA HIS A 126 15.43 -11.47 6.92
C HIS A 126 14.73 -11.84 8.21
N TRP A 127 14.81 -13.13 8.52
CA TRP A 127 14.28 -13.65 9.76
C TRP A 127 15.28 -13.43 10.89
N HIS A 128 14.93 -12.63 11.89
CA HIS A 128 15.74 -12.43 13.10
C HIS A 128 14.87 -12.66 14.33
N GLY A 129 15.26 -13.59 15.23
CA GLY A 129 14.50 -13.85 16.45
C GLY A 129 13.03 -14.31 16.26
N GLY A 130 12.68 -14.86 15.09
CA GLY A 130 11.30 -15.24 14.75
C GLY A 130 10.45 -14.09 14.16
N GLU A 131 11.11 -13.06 13.64
CA GLU A 131 10.53 -11.86 13.05
C GLU A 131 10.93 -11.72 11.59
N LEU A 132 10.02 -11.28 10.72
CA LEU A 132 10.32 -10.89 9.36
C LEU A 132 10.71 -9.41 9.34
N ILE A 133 11.98 -9.10 9.14
CA ILE A 133 12.48 -7.72 9.09
C ILE A 133 12.65 -7.29 7.65
N LEU A 134 11.96 -6.21 7.27
CA LEU A 134 12.13 -5.46 6.03
C LEU A 134 13.16 -4.35 6.26
N PRO A 135 14.15 -4.13 5.38
CA PRO A 135 15.12 -3.06 5.54
C PRO A 135 14.41 -1.71 5.48
N GLN A 136 14.74 -0.85 6.44
CA GLN A 136 14.49 0.58 6.33
C GLN A 136 15.29 1.10 5.14
N GLY A 137 14.60 1.60 4.13
CA GLY A 137 15.22 2.09 2.91
C GLY A 137 15.12 1.08 1.79
N TYR A 138 14.22 1.39 0.86
CA TYR A 138 14.28 0.85 -0.47
C TYR A 138 15.66 1.19 -1.04
N THR A 139 16.51 0.19 -1.26
CA THR A 139 17.69 0.40 -2.09
C THR A 139 17.14 0.57 -3.50
N ALA A 140 16.95 1.83 -3.90
CA ALA A 140 16.37 2.17 -5.18
C ALA A 140 17.02 1.32 -6.27
N GLN A 141 16.19 0.59 -7.02
CA GLN A 141 16.63 -0.03 -8.26
C GLN A 141 17.39 1.03 -9.07
N PRO A 142 18.61 0.74 -9.54
CA PRO A 142 19.59 1.79 -9.85
C PRO A 142 19.20 2.72 -11.00
N GLU A 143 18.17 2.40 -11.80
CA GLU A 143 17.63 3.31 -12.81
C GLU A 143 16.08 3.24 -12.92
N PRO A 144 15.41 4.39 -13.14
CA PRO A 144 13.97 4.44 -13.41
C PRO A 144 13.66 3.79 -14.76
N THR A 145 12.66 2.91 -14.77
CA THR A 145 12.19 2.23 -15.98
C THR A 145 11.32 3.16 -16.84
N THR A 146 11.06 2.79 -18.09
CA THR A 146 10.05 3.48 -18.92
C THR A 146 8.67 3.52 -18.26
N ALA A 147 8.29 2.46 -17.53
CA ALA A 147 7.04 2.42 -16.78
C ALA A 147 7.03 3.42 -15.61
N ASP A 148 8.15 3.60 -14.92
CA ASP A 148 8.29 4.61 -13.85
C ASP A 148 8.16 6.03 -14.42
N ALA A 149 8.76 6.30 -15.59
CA ALA A 149 8.66 7.61 -16.25
C ALA A 149 7.23 7.94 -16.70
N LEU A 150 6.51 6.95 -17.27
CA LEU A 150 5.11 7.13 -17.68
C LEU A 150 4.18 7.35 -16.48
N ALA A 151 4.33 6.55 -15.41
CA ALA A 151 3.56 6.72 -14.19
C ALA A 151 3.79 8.11 -13.57
N ARG A 152 5.05 8.56 -13.54
CA ARG A 152 5.40 9.91 -13.06
C ARG A 152 4.71 10.98 -13.89
N GLN A 153 4.75 10.86 -15.21
CA GLN A 153 4.09 11.83 -16.09
C GLN A 153 2.57 11.86 -15.86
N ALA A 154 1.93 10.70 -15.70
CA ALA A 154 0.51 10.60 -15.41
C ALA A 154 0.13 11.28 -14.08
N CYS A 155 0.89 11.02 -13.00
CA CYS A 155 0.69 11.69 -11.72
C CYS A 155 0.82 13.23 -11.85
N LEU A 156 1.85 13.72 -12.54
CA LEU A 156 2.04 15.15 -12.75
C LEU A 156 0.92 15.79 -13.58
N GLN A 157 0.39 15.07 -14.58
CA GLN A 157 -0.76 15.53 -15.37
C GLN A 157 -2.03 15.58 -14.51
N ARG A 158 -2.27 14.58 -13.67
CA ARG A 158 -3.41 14.54 -12.75
C ARG A 158 -3.35 15.71 -11.77
N ALA A 159 -2.17 15.99 -11.20
CA ALA A 159 -1.97 17.09 -10.26
C ALA A 159 -2.30 18.48 -10.84
N GLN A 160 -2.17 18.69 -12.15
CA GLN A 160 -2.48 19.98 -12.80
C GLN A 160 -3.96 20.34 -12.76
N HIS A 161 -4.83 19.35 -12.54
CA HIS A 161 -6.29 19.51 -12.59
C HIS A 161 -6.97 19.17 -11.26
N ALA A 162 -6.19 18.95 -10.20
CA ALA A 162 -6.66 18.46 -8.91
C ALA A 162 -6.82 19.60 -7.88
N THR A 163 -7.51 19.33 -6.78
CA THR A 163 -7.53 20.24 -5.62
C THR A 163 -6.16 20.30 -4.94
N GLU A 164 -5.96 21.19 -3.97
CA GLU A 164 -4.67 21.37 -3.30
C GLU A 164 -4.13 20.06 -2.68
N TYR A 165 -4.93 19.38 -1.85
CA TYR A 165 -4.54 18.12 -1.21
C TYR A 165 -4.31 16.98 -2.22
N GLU A 166 -5.16 16.89 -3.23
CA GLU A 166 -5.01 15.89 -4.30
C GLU A 166 -3.75 16.14 -5.14
N ALA A 167 -3.49 17.41 -5.47
CA ALA A 167 -2.30 17.80 -6.21
C ALA A 167 -1.03 17.47 -5.41
N HIS A 168 -1.03 17.75 -4.10
CA HIS A 168 0.08 17.41 -3.20
C HIS A 168 0.32 15.90 -3.15
N PHE A 169 -0.74 15.11 -3.05
CA PHE A 169 -0.68 13.65 -3.09
C PHE A 169 -0.05 13.13 -4.40
N PHE A 170 -0.54 13.58 -5.56
CA PHE A 170 -0.01 13.14 -6.86
C PHE A 170 1.42 13.64 -7.12
N GLN A 171 1.80 14.81 -6.61
CA GLN A 171 3.17 15.31 -6.68
C GLN A 171 4.12 14.47 -5.81
N SER A 172 3.69 14.08 -4.61
CA SER A 172 4.45 13.20 -3.72
C SER A 172 4.64 11.81 -4.33
N LEU A 173 3.59 11.22 -4.90
CA LEU A 173 3.71 9.99 -5.70
C LEU A 173 4.71 10.14 -6.85
N ALA A 174 4.61 11.23 -7.62
CA ALA A 174 5.53 11.48 -8.73
C ALA A 174 6.99 11.61 -8.28
N ALA A 175 7.25 12.15 -7.09
CA ALA A 175 8.57 12.25 -6.49
C ALA A 175 9.10 10.87 -6.05
N GLY A 176 8.26 10.05 -5.40
CA GLY A 176 8.61 8.69 -4.98
C GLY A 176 8.92 7.72 -6.12
N LEU A 177 8.43 8.00 -7.34
CA LEU A 177 8.75 7.22 -8.55
C LEU A 177 10.17 7.45 -9.08
N THR A 178 10.89 8.43 -8.55
CA THR A 178 12.30 8.67 -8.88
C THR A 178 13.20 8.31 -7.70
N PRO A 179 14.31 7.60 -7.92
CA PRO A 179 15.33 7.44 -6.88
C PRO A 179 15.76 8.80 -6.36
N SER A 180 15.70 9.00 -5.04
CA SER A 180 16.42 10.06 -4.37
C SER A 180 17.91 9.90 -4.71
N ARG A 181 18.52 10.93 -5.28
CA ARG A 181 19.94 10.95 -5.65
C ARG A 181 20.84 10.79 -4.43
#